data_AF-A0A0F9PWG2-F1
#
_entry.id   AF-A0A0F9PWG2-F1
#
_cell.length_a   1.000
_cell.length_b   1.000
_cell.length_c   1.000
_cell.angle_alpha   90.00
_cell.angle_beta   90.00
_cell.angle_gamma   90.00
#
_symmetry.space_group_name_H-M   'P 1'
#
loop_
_entity.id
_entity.type
_entity.pdbx_description
1 polymer ?
#
loop_
_entity_poly.entity_id
_entity_poly.type
_entity_poly.pdbx_seq_one_letter_code
_entity_poly.pdbx_strand_id
1 'polypeptide(L)'
;MIRVICNASTMIHNASDPLDNLIQLLGTHMLCPLHEEFHCYKASKANGLWHLSGNFENLSHAFRLVTDEQNTIEEIERLAASNMMRNDYQKAAFKLYQDHLVLRTPTHHLMLNSAEVDKWQKGFPSARVRRMEELLIDAEVVGFRFSAEQRTVLAA
;
A
#
# COMPACT_ATOMS: atom_id res chain seq x y z
N MET A 1 11.13 12.39 -18.49
CA MET A 1 10.14 13.43 -18.14
C MET A 1 9.52 13.05 -16.82
N ILE A 2 9.71 13.89 -15.81
CA ILE A 2 9.05 13.79 -14.50
C ILE A 2 7.95 14.85 -14.40
N ARG A 3 6.79 14.44 -13.89
CA ARG A 3 5.71 15.34 -13.48
C ARG A 3 5.19 14.95 -12.10
N VAL A 4 5.46 15.78 -11.10
CA VAL A 4 4.83 15.67 -9.78
C VAL A 4 3.42 16.27 -9.90
N ILE A 5 2.40 15.46 -9.63
CA ILE A 5 0.99 15.88 -9.71
C ILE A 5 0.50 16.37 -8.34
N CYS A 6 0.93 15.70 -7.26
CA CYS A 6 0.81 16.17 -5.89
C CYS A 6 1.85 15.46 -5.00
N ASN A 7 2.30 16.07 -3.92
CA ASN A 7 3.33 15.50 -3.04
C ASN A 7 3.02 15.73 -1.54
N ALA A 8 1.77 15.53 -1.16
CA ALA A 8 1.31 15.65 0.23
C ALA A 8 1.34 17.05 0.87
N SER A 9 1.90 18.08 0.22
CA SER A 9 2.07 19.42 0.81
C SER A 9 1.11 20.51 0.28
N THR A 10 0.53 20.36 -0.93
CA THR A 10 -0.35 21.40 -1.51
C THR A 10 -1.51 20.84 -2.35
N MET A 11 -2.59 21.63 -2.37
CA MET A 11 -3.76 21.45 -3.24
C MET A 11 -3.33 21.32 -4.71
N ILE A 12 -4.05 20.48 -5.47
CA ILE A 12 -3.84 19.96 -6.84
C ILE A 12 -3.48 21.01 -7.94
N HIS A 13 -3.29 22.29 -7.62
CA HIS A 13 -3.17 23.38 -8.59
C HIS A 13 -2.06 24.42 -8.33
N ASN A 14 -1.28 24.34 -7.24
CA ASN A 14 -0.27 25.36 -6.94
C ASN A 14 1.14 24.77 -6.82
N ALA A 15 1.97 25.10 -7.81
CA ALA A 15 3.41 24.80 -7.95
C ALA A 15 3.77 23.31 -7.86
N SER A 16 4.43 22.80 -8.90
CA SER A 16 4.99 21.44 -8.91
C SER A 16 6.08 21.37 -7.85
N ASP A 17 5.69 20.93 -6.67
CA ASP A 17 6.57 20.82 -5.52
C ASP A 17 7.70 19.81 -5.88
N PRO A 18 8.98 20.10 -5.59
CA PRO A 18 10.11 19.35 -6.13
C PRO A 18 10.09 17.85 -5.79
N LEU A 19 10.67 17.03 -6.68
CA LEU A 19 10.87 15.59 -6.43
C LEU A 19 11.66 15.35 -5.13
N ASP A 20 12.64 16.20 -4.83
CA ASP A 20 13.45 16.14 -3.61
C ASP A 20 12.60 16.23 -2.34
N ASN A 21 11.52 17.03 -2.37
CA ASN A 21 10.58 17.10 -1.26
C ASN A 21 9.84 15.77 -1.07
N LEU A 22 9.38 15.13 -2.15
CA LEU A 22 8.75 13.81 -2.06
C LEU A 22 9.73 12.76 -1.51
N ILE A 23 10.98 12.76 -1.97
CA ILE A 23 12.03 11.87 -1.47
C ILE A 23 12.25 12.08 0.03
N GLN A 24 12.37 13.35 0.46
CA GLN A 24 12.51 13.69 1.88
C GLN A 24 11.29 13.23 2.69
N LEU A 25 10.07 13.43 2.18
CA LEU A 25 8.84 13.01 2.84
C LEU A 25 8.78 11.47 2.97
N LEU A 26 9.11 10.72 1.93
CA LEU A 26 9.20 9.26 1.99
C LEU A 26 10.27 8.76 2.97
N GLY A 27 11.36 9.51 3.15
CA GLY A 27 12.39 9.20 4.14
C GLY A 27 11.99 9.49 5.59
N THR A 28 11.11 10.47 5.82
CA THR A 28 10.83 11.02 7.16
C THR A 28 9.45 10.66 7.68
N HIS A 29 8.41 10.81 6.86
CA HIS A 29 7.02 10.57 7.22
C HIS A 29 6.59 9.14 6.92
N MET A 30 5.90 8.53 7.88
CA MET A 30 5.36 7.19 7.74
C MET A 30 4.24 7.15 6.69
N LEU A 31 4.30 6.19 5.77
CA LEU A 31 3.19 5.86 4.89
C LEU A 31 2.00 5.37 5.71
N CYS A 32 0.78 5.64 5.25
CA CYS A 32 -0.45 5.33 5.96
C CYS A 32 -0.76 3.83 5.90
N PRO A 33 -0.66 3.07 7.00
CA PRO A 33 -0.93 1.64 6.98
C PRO A 33 -2.41 1.34 6.73
N LEU A 34 -3.34 2.24 7.07
CA LEU A 34 -4.78 2.06 6.81
C LEU A 34 -5.11 1.76 5.34
N HIS A 35 -4.23 2.15 4.41
CA HIS A 35 -4.41 1.91 2.99
C HIS A 35 -3.63 0.70 2.46
N GLU A 36 -2.96 -0.08 3.30
CA GLU A 36 -2.19 -1.26 2.87
C GLU A 36 -3.07 -2.27 2.12
N GLU A 37 -4.33 -2.46 2.55
CA GLU A 37 -5.31 -3.30 1.85
C GLU A 37 -5.67 -2.79 0.42
N PHE A 38 -5.46 -1.51 0.15
CA PHE A 38 -5.67 -0.87 -1.16
C PHE A 38 -4.36 -0.47 -1.84
N HIS A 39 -3.23 -1.00 -1.37
CA HIS A 39 -1.88 -0.59 -1.70
C HIS A 39 -1.54 0.82 -1.20
N CYS A 40 -0.97 0.91 0.01
CA CYS A 40 -0.53 2.17 0.62
C CYS A 40 0.49 2.93 -0.24
N TYR A 41 1.22 2.19 -1.06
CA TYR A 41 2.00 2.64 -2.20
C TYR A 41 1.59 1.82 -3.43
N LYS A 42 1.39 2.49 -4.56
CA LYS A 42 1.03 1.87 -5.82
C LYS A 42 1.91 2.40 -6.95
N ALA A 43 2.56 1.48 -7.65
CA ALA A 43 3.21 1.72 -8.93
C ALA A 43 2.39 1.04 -10.03
N SER A 44 2.10 1.76 -11.11
CA SER A 44 1.39 1.20 -12.26
C SER A 44 1.85 1.86 -13.55
N LYS A 45 1.86 1.13 -14.66
CA LYS A 45 2.28 1.65 -15.95
C LYS A 45 1.06 1.86 -16.86
N ALA A 46 0.91 3.07 -17.40
CA ALA A 46 -0.15 3.41 -18.33
C ALA A 46 0.39 4.34 -19.43
N ASN A 47 0.04 4.06 -20.70
CA ASN A 47 0.48 4.85 -21.86
C ASN A 47 2.01 5.05 -21.92
N GLY A 48 2.79 4.04 -21.53
CA GLY A 48 4.26 4.09 -21.51
C GLY A 48 4.87 4.79 -20.29
N LEU A 49 4.07 5.48 -19.48
CA LEU A 49 4.52 6.21 -18.29
C LEU A 49 4.20 5.44 -17.02
N TRP A 50 5.05 5.59 -16.00
CA TRP A 50 4.79 5.11 -14.66
C TRP A 50 4.00 6.13 -13.86
N HIS A 51 2.99 5.64 -13.16
CA HIS A 51 2.16 6.36 -12.20
C HIS A 51 2.45 5.79 -10.81
N LEU A 52 3.11 6.58 -9.97
CA LEU A 52 3.46 6.25 -8.60
C LEU A 52 2.60 7.07 -7.65
N SER A 53 2.03 6.45 -6.62
CA SER A 53 1.18 7.15 -5.67
C SER A 53 1.16 6.50 -4.30
N GLY A 54 0.82 7.26 -3.27
CA GLY A 54 0.66 6.75 -1.92
C GLY A 54 0.13 7.80 -0.96
N ASN A 55 -0.15 7.38 0.28
CA ASN A 55 -0.66 8.23 1.35
C ASN A 55 0.29 8.21 2.54
N PHE A 56 0.46 9.34 3.19
CA PHE A 56 1.17 9.43 4.47
C PHE A 56 0.17 9.42 5.62
N GLU A 57 0.57 8.86 6.76
CA GLU A 57 -0.30 8.73 7.94
C GLU A 57 -0.68 10.11 8.52
N ASN A 58 0.29 11.00 8.63
CA ASN A 58 0.17 12.27 9.35
C ASN A 58 0.14 13.50 8.44
N LEU A 59 0.03 13.32 7.12
CA LEU A 59 -0.12 14.43 6.18
C LEU A 59 -1.52 14.37 5.58
N SER A 60 -2.12 15.55 5.35
CA SER A 60 -3.50 15.67 4.89
C SER A 60 -3.73 15.20 3.45
N HIS A 61 -2.68 14.86 2.70
CA HIS A 61 -2.76 14.61 1.27
C HIS A 61 -1.91 13.43 0.80
N ALA A 62 -2.39 12.78 -0.27
CA ALA A 62 -1.66 11.79 -1.04
C ALA A 62 -0.52 12.42 -1.86
N PHE A 63 0.44 11.59 -2.27
CA PHE A 63 1.33 11.93 -3.38
C PHE A 63 0.95 11.17 -4.65
N ARG A 64 1.23 11.79 -5.79
CA ARG A 64 1.12 11.23 -7.13
C ARG A 64 2.22 11.81 -8.01
N LEU A 65 2.97 10.91 -8.63
CA LEU A 65 4.07 11.17 -9.54
C LEU A 65 3.81 10.44 -10.86
N VAL A 66 4.11 11.10 -11.97
CA VAL A 66 4.12 10.47 -13.30
C VAL A 66 5.50 10.65 -13.91
N THR A 67 6.14 9.56 -14.33
CA THR A 67 7.50 9.60 -14.86
C THR A 67 7.78 8.43 -15.80
N ASP A 68 8.73 8.59 -16.72
CA ASP A 68 9.36 7.51 -17.50
C ASP A 68 10.82 7.26 -17.06
N GLU A 69 11.31 8.00 -16.07
CA GLU A 69 12.71 7.96 -15.64
C GLU A 69 12.96 6.81 -14.67
N GLN A 70 13.64 5.77 -15.17
CA GLN A 70 13.89 4.53 -14.44
C GLN A 70 14.53 4.74 -13.06
N ASN A 71 15.55 5.59 -12.96
CA ASN A 71 16.21 5.89 -11.69
C ASN A 71 15.25 6.49 -10.65
N THR A 72 14.31 7.34 -11.09
CA THR A 72 13.30 7.92 -10.20
C THR A 72 12.32 6.87 -9.72
N ILE A 73 11.91 5.96 -10.60
CA ILE A 73 10.98 4.87 -10.25
C ILE A 73 11.62 3.98 -9.19
N GLU A 74 12.83 3.52 -9.45
CA GLU A 74 13.57 2.64 -8.54
C GLU A 74 13.81 3.30 -7.17
N GLU A 75 14.17 4.58 -7.16
CA GLU A 75 14.40 5.31 -5.91
C GLU A 75 13.12 5.46 -5.08
N ILE A 76 11.99 5.82 -5.70
CA ILE A 76 10.71 5.95 -5.01
C ILE A 76 10.22 4.58 -4.50
N GLU A 77 10.36 3.52 -5.30
CA GLU A 77 10.01 2.16 -4.88
C GLU A 77 10.86 1.69 -3.70
N ARG A 78 12.18 1.93 -3.75
CA ARG A 78 13.11 1.61 -2.66
C ARG A 78 12.78 2.36 -1.38
N LEU A 79 12.48 3.66 -1.48
CA LEU A 79 12.10 4.50 -0.34
C LEU A 79 10.75 4.08 0.25
N ALA A 80 9.75 3.80 -0.58
CA ALA A 80 8.45 3.30 -0.12
C ALA A 80 8.60 1.95 0.59
N ALA A 81 9.36 1.01 0.01
CA ALA A 81 9.63 -0.28 0.64
C ALA A 81 10.36 -0.12 1.98
N SER A 82 11.40 0.73 2.03
CA SER A 82 12.14 1.02 3.27
C SER A 82 11.25 1.67 4.32
N ASN A 83 10.34 2.56 3.92
CA ASN A 83 9.37 3.19 4.80
C ASN A 83 8.42 2.17 5.43
N MET A 84 7.88 1.26 4.62
CA MET A 84 7.02 0.18 5.09
C MET A 84 7.76 -0.80 6.01
N MET A 85 9.07 -0.95 5.87
CA MET A 85 9.88 -1.82 6.75
C MET A 85 10.23 -1.18 8.11
N ARG A 86 9.89 0.10 8.34
CA ARG A 86 10.17 0.77 9.61
C ARG A 86 9.38 0.15 10.77
N ASN A 87 9.98 0.14 11.96
CA ASN A 87 9.35 -0.42 13.16
C ASN A 87 8.04 0.28 13.55
N ASP A 88 7.96 1.61 13.39
CA ASP A 88 6.74 2.37 13.68
C ASP A 88 5.62 2.02 12.70
N TYR A 89 5.93 1.90 11.40
CA TYR A 89 5.00 1.41 10.39
C TYR A 89 4.51 0.00 10.72
N GLN A 90 5.42 -0.94 10.99
CA GLN A 90 5.05 -2.33 11.27
C GLN A 90 4.17 -2.46 12.52
N LYS A 91 4.43 -1.66 13.57
CA LYS A 91 3.58 -1.62 14.77
C LYS A 91 2.19 -1.04 14.48
N ALA A 92 2.09 0.01 13.67
CA ALA A 92 0.81 0.59 13.28
C ALA A 92 0.00 -0.37 12.38
N ALA A 93 0.65 -0.97 11.39
CA ALA A 93 0.07 -2.01 10.52
C ALA A 93 -0.40 -3.23 11.34
N PHE A 94 0.36 -3.64 12.36
CA PHE A 94 -0.02 -4.76 13.23
C PHE A 94 -1.37 -4.53 13.93
N LYS A 95 -1.60 -3.32 14.46
CA LYS A 95 -2.87 -2.99 15.11
C LYS A 95 -4.09 -3.14 14.19
N LEU A 96 -3.89 -2.90 12.89
CA LEU A 96 -4.95 -2.95 11.88
C LEU A 96 -5.12 -4.35 11.28
N TYR A 97 -4.01 -5.06 11.05
CA TYR A 97 -3.98 -6.24 10.19
C TYR A 97 -3.41 -7.49 10.85
N GLN A 98 -3.25 -7.52 12.18
CA GLN A 98 -2.73 -8.69 12.88
C GLN A 98 -3.48 -9.98 12.52
N ASP A 99 -4.80 -9.92 12.31
CA ASP A 99 -5.68 -11.04 11.98
C ASP A 99 -5.97 -11.19 10.47
N HIS A 100 -5.34 -10.36 9.63
CA HIS A 100 -5.54 -10.39 8.19
C HIS A 100 -4.70 -11.48 7.53
N LEU A 101 -5.34 -12.15 6.59
CA LEU A 101 -4.76 -13.11 5.68
C LEU A 101 -4.44 -12.42 4.36
N VAL A 102 -3.29 -12.76 3.79
CA VAL A 102 -2.88 -12.39 2.44
C VAL A 102 -3.45 -13.41 1.47
N LEU A 103 -4.16 -12.92 0.47
CA LEU A 103 -4.67 -13.70 -0.65
C LEU A 103 -3.87 -13.32 -1.89
N ARG A 104 -3.38 -14.31 -2.61
CA ARG A 104 -2.65 -14.12 -3.86
C ARG A 104 -3.53 -14.53 -5.02
N THR A 105 -3.64 -13.64 -6.00
CA THR A 105 -4.25 -13.93 -7.31
C THR A 105 -3.16 -13.85 -8.38
N PRO A 106 -3.42 -14.26 -9.62
CA PRO A 106 -2.45 -14.13 -10.71
C PRO A 106 -1.98 -12.68 -10.95
N THR A 107 -2.78 -11.69 -10.52
CA THR A 107 -2.58 -10.27 -10.85
C THR A 107 -2.50 -9.35 -9.64
N HIS A 108 -2.88 -9.82 -8.44
CA HIS A 108 -3.02 -8.98 -7.26
C HIS A 108 -2.62 -9.71 -5.97
N HIS A 109 -2.21 -8.92 -4.98
CA HIS A 109 -2.19 -9.34 -3.57
C HIS A 109 -3.32 -8.61 -2.86
N LEU A 110 -4.19 -9.35 -2.21
CA LEU A 110 -5.34 -8.84 -1.46
C LEU A 110 -5.16 -9.18 0.02
N MET A 111 -5.84 -8.44 0.88
CA MET A 111 -5.92 -8.75 2.31
C MET A 111 -7.37 -8.78 2.76
N LEU A 112 -7.72 -9.81 3.54
CA LEU A 112 -9.01 -9.97 4.20
C LEU A 112 -8.77 -10.42 5.63
N ASN A 113 -9.58 -9.96 6.59
CA ASN A 113 -9.52 -10.53 7.93
C ASN A 113 -9.91 -12.02 7.91
N SER A 114 -9.38 -12.78 8.86
CA SER A 114 -9.61 -14.23 8.96
C SER A 114 -11.09 -14.64 9.00
N ALA A 115 -11.96 -13.83 9.62
CA ALA A 115 -13.40 -14.10 9.68
C ALA A 115 -14.08 -13.93 8.31
N GLU A 116 -13.65 -12.99 7.48
CA GLU A 116 -14.14 -12.82 6.12
C GLU A 116 -13.70 -13.96 5.21
N VAL A 117 -12.46 -14.45 5.35
CA VAL A 117 -11.97 -15.62 4.61
C VAL A 117 -12.76 -16.88 5.00
N ASP A 118 -12.99 -17.12 6.28
CA ASP A 118 -13.79 -18.26 6.76
C ASP A 118 -15.21 -18.24 6.19
N LYS A 119 -15.86 -17.08 6.21
CA LYS A 119 -17.20 -16.89 5.62
C LYS A 119 -17.21 -17.12 4.12
N TRP A 120 -16.20 -16.62 3.40
CA TRP A 120 -16.06 -16.83 1.96
C TRP A 120 -15.92 -18.32 1.63
N GLN A 121 -15.01 -19.03 2.30
CA GLN A 121 -14.78 -20.46 2.08
C GLN A 121 -16.00 -21.32 2.41
N LYS A 122 -16.85 -20.88 3.35
CA LYS A 122 -18.13 -21.53 3.68
C LYS A 122 -19.29 -21.18 2.74
N GLY A 123 -19.08 -20.31 1.74
CA GLY A 123 -20.12 -19.90 0.80
C GLY A 123 -21.06 -18.78 1.30
N PHE A 124 -20.67 -18.07 2.36
CA PHE A 124 -21.45 -16.96 2.94
C PHE A 124 -20.66 -15.64 2.94
N PRO A 125 -20.14 -15.17 1.79
CA PRO A 125 -19.27 -14.00 1.75
C PRO A 125 -19.98 -12.72 2.22
N SER A 126 -19.22 -11.85 2.90
CA SER A 126 -19.67 -10.50 3.28
C SER A 126 -20.01 -9.67 2.03
N ALA A 127 -20.77 -8.59 2.18
CA ALA A 127 -21.07 -7.68 1.06
C ALA A 127 -19.80 -7.10 0.43
N ARG A 128 -18.75 -6.86 1.24
CA ARG A 128 -17.43 -6.45 0.75
C ARG A 128 -16.80 -7.54 -0.13
N VAL A 129 -16.74 -8.78 0.36
CA VAL A 129 -16.16 -9.91 -0.39
C VAL A 129 -16.93 -10.17 -1.69
N ARG A 130 -18.26 -10.08 -1.68
CA ARG A 130 -19.09 -10.22 -2.91
C ARG A 130 -18.73 -9.19 -3.99
N ARG A 131 -18.43 -7.95 -3.62
CA ARG A 131 -17.99 -6.92 -4.59
C ARG A 131 -16.62 -7.21 -5.20
N MET A 132 -15.84 -8.09 -4.59
CA MET A 132 -14.51 -8.48 -5.03
C MET A 132 -14.48 -9.91 -5.59
N GLU A 133 -15.64 -10.55 -5.78
CA GLU A 133 -15.74 -11.97 -6.14
C GLU A 133 -14.99 -12.29 -7.42
N GLU A 134 -15.06 -11.42 -8.44
CA GLU A 134 -14.30 -11.54 -9.69
C GLU A 134 -12.78 -11.56 -9.47
N LEU A 135 -12.28 -10.80 -8.50
CA LEU A 135 -10.86 -10.78 -8.14
C LEU A 135 -10.46 -12.03 -7.35
N LEU A 136 -11.42 -12.72 -6.74
CA LEU A 136 -11.20 -13.85 -5.84
C LEU A 136 -11.34 -15.23 -6.51
N ILE A 137 -11.75 -15.29 -7.79
CA ILE A 137 -12.00 -16.54 -8.52
C ILE A 137 -10.81 -17.50 -8.43
N ASP A 138 -9.58 -16.98 -8.55
CA ASP A 138 -8.34 -17.76 -8.49
C ASP A 138 -7.47 -17.36 -7.27
N ALA A 139 -8.09 -16.88 -6.21
CA ALA A 139 -7.36 -16.45 -5.01
C ALA A 139 -6.91 -17.62 -4.15
N GLU A 140 -5.62 -17.69 -3.85
CA GLU A 140 -5.03 -18.60 -2.89
C GLU A 140 -4.75 -17.89 -1.56
N VAL A 141 -5.18 -18.47 -0.44
CA VAL A 141 -4.82 -17.95 0.89
C VAL A 141 -3.37 -18.36 1.18
N VAL A 142 -2.48 -17.37 1.23
CA VAL A 142 -1.04 -17.59 1.46
C VAL A 142 -0.74 -17.78 2.96
N GLY A 143 -1.45 -17.04 3.81
CA GLY A 143 -1.24 -17.04 5.26
C GLY A 143 -1.47 -15.67 5.86
N PHE A 144 -1.13 -15.49 7.13
CA PHE A 144 -1.26 -14.20 7.82
C PHE A 144 -0.28 -13.17 7.25
N ARG A 145 -0.71 -11.89 7.25
CA ARG A 145 0.13 -10.75 6.87
C ARG A 145 1.42 -10.67 7.69
N PHE A 146 1.36 -11.05 8.97
CA PHE A 146 2.51 -11.12 9.86
C PHE A 146 2.83 -12.57 10.19
N SER A 147 4.12 -12.94 10.12
CA SER A 147 4.59 -14.25 10.54
C SER A 147 4.34 -14.49 12.04
N ALA A 148 4.42 -15.76 12.48
CA ALA A 148 4.27 -16.09 13.90
C ALA A 148 5.32 -15.38 14.78
N GLU A 149 6.54 -15.25 14.29
CA GLU A 149 7.62 -14.50 14.95
C GLU A 149 7.27 -13.00 15.05
N GLN A 150 6.87 -12.39 13.93
CA GLN A 150 6.48 -10.98 13.90
C GLN A 150 5.30 -10.70 14.84
N ARG A 151 4.30 -11.58 14.88
CA ARG A 151 3.17 -11.50 15.81
C ARG A 151 3.62 -11.53 17.27
N THR A 152 4.62 -12.32 17.59
CA THR A 152 5.17 -12.40 18.95
C THR A 152 5.92 -11.11 19.31
N VAL A 153 6.77 -10.62 18.41
CA VAL A 153 7.58 -9.41 18.63
C VAL A 153 6.74 -8.13 18.66
N LEU A 154 5.71 -8.03 17.80
CA LEU A 154 4.87 -6.82 17.67
C LEU A 154 3.73 -6.76 18.69
N ALA A 155 3.39 -7.89 19.34
CA ALA A 155 2.40 -7.93 20.41
C ALA A 155 2.98 -7.64 21.80
N ALA A 156 4.31 -7.66 21.95
CA ALA A 156 5.04 -7.33 23.18
C ALA A 156 5.21 -5.81 23.34
#